data_AF-A0AAN9IKY1-F1
#
_entry.id   AF-A0AAN9IKY1-F1
#
_cell.length_a   1.000
_cell.length_b   1.000
_cell.length_c   1.000
_cell.angle_alpha   90.00
_cell.angle_beta   90.00
_cell.angle_gamma   90.00
#
_symmetry.space_group_name_H-M   'P 1'
#
loop_
_entity.id
_entity.type
_entity.pdbx_description
1 polymer ?
#
loop_
_entity_poly.entity_id
_entity_poly.type
_entity_poly.pdbx_seq_one_letter_code
_entity_poly.pdbx_strand_id
1 'polypeptide(L)'
;MSHKTQQVTSSQRLAESSVLDTHSSELHGEMCKQHSAIYCKILSIFPSLEEARPRSKSGIQALCSLHVALEKAKNVLRHCSECSKLYLAITGDSVLLKFEKCKRALRVSLKLVKDIVSEWKIQDRLC
;
A
#
# COMPACT_ATOMS: atom_id res chain seq x y z
N MET A 1 29.76 -52.37 32.11
CA MET A 1 28.58 -51.84 31.39
C MET A 1 29.08 -51.30 30.07
N SER A 2 28.96 -52.13 29.03
CA SER A 2 29.58 -51.89 27.73
C SER A 2 28.73 -50.95 26.91
N HIS A 3 29.28 -49.78 26.60
CA HIS A 3 28.73 -48.85 25.63
C HIS A 3 29.08 -49.32 24.23
N LYS A 4 28.08 -49.66 23.43
CA LYS A 4 28.21 -49.73 21.97
C LYS A 4 26.87 -49.40 21.34
N THR A 5 26.88 -48.45 20.40
CA THR A 5 26.16 -48.41 19.11
C THR A 5 26.12 -46.94 18.67
N GLN A 6 27.10 -46.45 17.92
CA GLN A 6 27.29 -46.52 16.46
C GLN A 6 26.70 -45.28 15.75
N GLN A 7 27.59 -44.43 15.25
CA GLN A 7 27.31 -43.46 14.19
C GLN A 7 26.90 -44.22 12.91
N VAL A 8 25.88 -43.75 12.20
CA VAL A 8 25.91 -43.54 10.74
C VAL A 8 25.03 -42.34 10.40
N THR A 9 25.62 -41.44 9.62
CA THR A 9 25.09 -40.23 9.01
C THR A 9 23.93 -40.49 8.04
N SER A 10 22.85 -39.72 8.17
CA SER A 10 21.92 -39.43 7.07
C SER A 10 21.57 -37.94 7.09
N SER A 11 22.58 -37.13 6.81
CA SER A 11 22.40 -35.75 6.36
C SER A 11 21.91 -35.80 4.92
N GLN A 12 20.59 -35.61 4.70
CA GLN A 12 19.97 -35.09 3.46
C GLN A 12 18.45 -35.33 3.48
N ARG A 13 17.70 -34.40 4.08
CA ARG A 13 16.37 -33.93 3.66
C ARG A 13 15.75 -33.16 4.81
N LEU A 14 16.00 -31.85 4.87
CA LEU A 14 15.09 -30.80 5.37
C LEU A 14 15.68 -29.42 5.00
N ALA A 15 16.14 -29.26 3.75
CA ALA A 15 16.57 -27.96 3.20
C ALA A 15 15.55 -27.43 2.18
N GLU A 16 14.28 -27.84 2.28
CA GLU A 16 13.22 -27.47 1.33
C GLU A 16 12.08 -26.67 2.00
N SER A 17 12.30 -26.13 3.21
CA SER A 17 11.30 -25.31 3.92
C SER A 17 11.74 -23.86 4.18
N SER A 18 12.92 -23.43 3.73
CA SER A 18 13.44 -22.08 4.06
C SER A 18 13.47 -21.10 2.88
N VAL A 19 13.06 -21.51 1.68
CA VAL A 19 13.24 -20.69 0.46
C VAL A 19 12.01 -19.85 0.10
N LEU A 20 10.83 -20.18 0.65
CA LEU A 20 9.59 -19.45 0.35
C LEU A 20 9.29 -18.31 1.35
N ASP A 21 9.98 -18.30 2.50
CA ASP A 21 9.73 -17.36 3.60
C ASP A 21 10.44 -16.00 3.43
N THR A 22 11.55 -15.95 2.68
CA THR A 22 12.28 -14.69 2.45
C THR A 22 11.61 -13.84 1.37
N HIS A 23 11.24 -14.46 0.24
CA HIS A 23 10.72 -13.70 -0.91
C HIS A 23 9.35 -13.05 -0.63
N SER A 24 8.45 -13.74 0.07
CA SER A 24 7.10 -13.21 0.38
C SER A 24 7.14 -12.06 1.40
N SER A 25 8.00 -12.15 2.42
CA SER A 25 8.20 -11.09 3.41
C SER A 25 8.91 -9.87 2.82
N GLU A 26 9.86 -10.05 1.91
CA GLU A 26 10.57 -8.96 1.22
C GLU A 26 9.66 -8.24 0.22
N LEU A 27 8.88 -8.99 -0.58
CA LEU A 27 7.87 -8.41 -1.48
C LEU A 27 6.85 -7.56 -0.72
N HIS A 28 6.37 -8.07 0.42
CA HIS A 28 5.39 -7.35 1.24
C HIS A 28 5.96 -6.05 1.83
N GLY A 29 7.21 -6.11 2.32
CA GLY A 29 7.92 -4.95 2.84
C GLY A 29 8.09 -3.85 1.79
N GLU A 30 8.53 -4.22 0.58
CA GLU A 30 8.71 -3.28 -0.52
C GLU A 30 7.38 -2.67 -0.99
N MET A 31 6.30 -3.45 -1.04
CA MET A 31 4.97 -2.94 -1.37
C MET A 31 4.46 -1.92 -0.35
N CYS A 32 4.57 -2.24 0.95
CA CYS A 32 4.20 -1.32 2.02
C CYS A 32 4.99 -0.01 1.94
N LYS A 33 6.29 -0.11 1.65
CA LYS A 33 7.17 1.05 1.48
C LYS A 33 6.75 1.92 0.30
N GLN A 34 6.51 1.34 -0.87
CA GLN A 34 6.05 2.09 -2.05
C GLN A 34 4.70 2.76 -1.80
N HIS A 35 3.77 2.05 -1.19
CA HIS A 35 2.43 2.57 -0.92
C HIS A 35 2.45 3.66 0.15
N SER A 36 3.26 3.49 1.20
CA SER A 36 3.51 4.51 2.23
C SER A 36 4.11 5.78 1.61
N ALA A 37 5.08 5.64 0.71
CA ALA A 37 5.66 6.79 0.01
C ALA A 37 4.62 7.58 -0.80
N ILE A 38 3.71 6.90 -1.50
CA ILE A 38 2.60 7.55 -2.21
C ILE A 38 1.64 8.21 -1.23
N TYR A 39 1.24 7.50 -0.18
CA TYR A 39 0.34 8.01 0.86
C TYR A 39 0.90 9.28 1.52
N CYS A 40 2.15 9.28 1.96
CA CYS A 40 2.81 10.43 2.57
C CYS A 40 2.92 11.62 1.60
N LYS A 41 3.23 11.37 0.32
CA LYS A 41 3.26 12.43 -0.69
C LYS A 41 1.89 13.07 -0.87
N ILE A 42 0.84 12.27 -0.99
CA ILE A 42 -0.53 12.80 -1.17
C ILE A 42 -0.98 13.55 0.10
N LEU A 43 -0.70 13.02 1.29
CA LEU A 43 -0.98 13.71 2.55
C LEU A 43 -0.29 15.08 2.62
N SER A 44 0.96 15.18 2.15
CA SER A 44 1.70 16.45 2.19
C SER A 44 1.10 17.54 1.29
N ILE A 45 0.43 17.18 0.20
CA ILE A 45 -0.22 18.13 -0.72
C ILE A 45 -1.69 18.39 -0.37
N PHE A 46 -2.32 17.53 0.43
CA PHE A 46 -3.74 17.59 0.74
C PHE A 46 -4.16 18.92 1.39
N PRO A 47 -3.41 19.50 2.35
CA PRO A 47 -3.75 20.80 2.94
C PRO A 47 -3.86 21.90 1.88
N SER A 48 -2.89 22.00 0.97
CA SER A 48 -2.91 23.01 -0.09
C SER A 48 -4.08 22.81 -1.08
N LEU A 49 -4.49 21.56 -1.31
CA LEU A 49 -5.66 21.25 -2.14
C LEU A 49 -6.97 21.66 -1.44
N GLU A 50 -7.04 21.51 -0.12
CA GLU A 50 -8.19 21.91 0.69
C GLU A 50 -8.29 23.43 0.83
N GLU A 51 -7.16 24.11 1.00
CA GLU A 51 -7.06 25.58 1.03
C GLU A 51 -7.54 26.22 -0.27
N ALA A 52 -7.31 25.58 -1.42
CA ALA A 52 -7.82 26.03 -2.72
C ALA A 52 -9.36 26.03 -2.80
N ARG A 53 -10.06 25.37 -1.85
CA ARG A 53 -11.52 25.38 -1.67
C ARG A 53 -12.31 25.27 -2.99
N PRO A 54 -12.42 24.07 -3.60
CA PRO A 54 -13.34 23.88 -4.70
C PRO A 54 -14.76 24.33 -4.35
N ARG A 55 -15.24 25.36 -5.03
CA ARG A 55 -16.64 25.82 -4.94
C ARG A 55 -17.56 25.08 -5.91
N SER A 56 -17.00 24.28 -6.82
CA SER A 56 -17.77 23.46 -7.76
C SER A 56 -18.12 22.09 -7.15
N LYS A 57 -19.31 21.59 -7.48
CA LYS A 57 -19.76 20.24 -7.07
C LYS A 57 -18.77 19.15 -7.53
N SER A 58 -18.23 19.28 -8.74
CA SER A 58 -17.22 18.37 -9.29
C SER A 58 -15.92 18.39 -8.47
N GLY A 59 -15.46 19.57 -8.07
CA GLY A 59 -14.25 19.72 -7.24
C GLY A 59 -14.41 19.14 -5.84
N ILE A 60 -15.54 19.39 -5.19
CA ILE A 60 -15.86 18.79 -3.88
C ILE A 60 -15.89 17.25 -4.00
N GLN A 61 -16.55 16.71 -5.03
CA GLN A 61 -16.64 15.27 -5.25
C GLN A 61 -15.27 14.63 -5.51
N ALA A 62 -14.38 15.30 -6.25
CA ALA A 62 -13.03 14.82 -6.50
C ALA A 62 -12.17 14.78 -5.23
N LEU A 63 -12.24 15.82 -4.39
CA LEU A 63 -11.58 15.83 -3.09
C LEU A 63 -12.13 14.74 -2.15
N CYS A 64 -13.46 14.58 -2.07
CA CYS A 64 -14.07 13.50 -1.29
C CYS A 64 -13.59 12.12 -1.77
N SER A 65 -13.50 11.92 -3.09
CA SER A 65 -13.00 10.67 -3.67
C SER A 65 -11.53 10.42 -3.28
N LEU A 66 -10.70 11.46 -3.32
CA LEU A 66 -9.29 11.39 -2.90
C LEU A 66 -9.17 11.05 -1.41
N HIS A 67 -9.97 11.70 -0.56
CA HIS A 67 -9.97 11.44 0.89
C HIS A 67 -10.36 10.00 1.22
N VAL A 68 -11.42 9.47 0.59
CA VAL A 68 -11.81 8.06 0.75
C VAL A 68 -10.71 7.11 0.28
N ALA A 69 -10.02 7.42 -0.82
CA ALA A 69 -8.91 6.61 -1.30
C ALA A 69 -7.72 6.64 -0.33
N LEU A 70 -7.43 7.78 0.30
CA LEU A 70 -6.41 7.92 1.35
C LEU A 70 -6.74 7.09 2.59
N GLU A 71 -7.98 7.14 3.08
CA GLU A 71 -8.39 6.36 4.25
C GLU A 71 -8.32 4.85 3.98
N LYS A 72 -8.70 4.41 2.78
CA LYS A 72 -8.50 3.01 2.36
C LYS A 72 -7.02 2.64 2.33
N ALA A 73 -6.17 3.53 1.82
CA ALA A 73 -4.74 3.29 1.74
C ALA A 73 -4.09 3.17 3.13
N LYS A 74 -4.48 4.04 4.07
CA LYS A 74 -4.10 3.99 5.48
C LYS A 74 -4.51 2.67 6.13
N ASN A 75 -5.74 2.22 5.89
CA ASN A 75 -6.24 0.97 6.44
C ASN A 75 -5.45 -0.25 5.94
N VAL A 76 -5.08 -0.28 4.66
CA VAL A 76 -4.23 -1.37 4.13
C VAL A 76 -2.84 -1.34 4.78
N LEU A 77 -2.20 -0.17 4.90
CA LEU A 77 -0.89 -0.05 5.55
C LEU A 77 -0.94 -0.53 7.01
N ARG A 78 -1.97 -0.10 7.76
CA ARG A 78 -2.18 -0.52 9.15
C ARG A 78 -2.39 -2.03 9.29
N HIS A 79 -3.23 -2.61 8.42
CA HIS A 79 -3.45 -4.05 8.40
C HIS A 79 -2.12 -4.82 8.24
N CYS A 80 -1.23 -4.34 7.37
CA CYS A 80 0.07 -4.96 7.14
C CYS A 80 1.02 -4.80 8.33
N SER A 81 0.96 -3.69 9.07
CA SER A 81 1.77 -3.51 10.28
C SER A 81 1.29 -4.33 11.47
N GLU A 82 -0.01 -4.64 11.54
CA GLU A 82 -0.63 -5.35 12.68
C GLU A 82 -0.70 -6.87 12.47
N CYS A 83 -0.62 -7.34 11.22
CA CYS A 83 -0.69 -8.77 10.92
C CYS A 83 0.61 -9.51 11.19
N SER A 84 0.50 -10.80 11.54
CA SER A 84 1.67 -11.66 11.70
C SER A 84 2.34 -11.95 10.36
N LYS A 85 3.67 -12.15 10.37
CA LYS A 85 4.45 -12.47 9.17
C LYS A 85 3.92 -13.71 8.44
N LEU A 86 3.52 -14.74 9.20
CA LEU A 86 2.95 -15.97 8.64
C LEU A 86 1.62 -15.70 7.92
N TYR A 87 0.74 -14.89 8.51
CA TYR A 87 -0.53 -14.53 7.87
C TYR A 87 -0.29 -13.77 6.55
N LEU A 88 0.66 -12.83 6.55
CA LEU A 88 1.01 -12.05 5.37
C LEU A 88 1.69 -12.88 4.28
N ALA A 89 2.50 -13.89 4.65
CA ALA A 89 3.10 -14.83 3.71
C ALA A 89 2.02 -15.68 3.02
N ILE A 90 1.03 -16.18 3.78
CA ILE A 90 -0.07 -17.01 3.25
C ILE A 90 -1.07 -16.18 2.43
N THR A 91 -1.36 -14.95 2.86
CA THR A 91 -2.37 -14.09 2.24
C THR A 91 -1.79 -13.02 1.31
N GLY A 92 -0.51 -13.15 0.95
CA GLY A 92 0.26 -12.13 0.23
C GLY A 92 -0.43 -11.64 -1.04
N ASP A 93 -0.95 -12.54 -1.88
CA ASP A 93 -1.65 -12.18 -3.12
C ASP A 93 -2.94 -11.41 -2.88
N SER A 94 -3.71 -11.78 -1.86
CA SER A 94 -4.93 -11.07 -1.47
C SER A 94 -4.62 -9.66 -0.97
N VAL A 95 -3.52 -9.51 -0.23
CA VAL A 95 -3.07 -8.20 0.24
C VAL A 95 -2.52 -7.37 -0.93
N LEU A 96 -1.75 -7.96 -1.84
CA LEU A 96 -1.28 -7.32 -3.07
C LEU A 96 -2.42 -6.78 -3.91
N LEU A 97 -3.48 -7.56 -4.09
CA LEU A 97 -4.66 -7.10 -4.82
C LEU A 97 -5.33 -5.89 -4.13
N LYS A 98 -5.36 -5.85 -2.78
CA LYS A 98 -5.86 -4.69 -2.03
C LYS A 98 -4.96 -3.47 -2.24
N PHE A 99 -3.65 -3.63 -2.23
CA PHE A 99 -2.68 -2.56 -2.51
C PHE A 99 -2.86 -1.98 -3.91
N GLU A 100 -2.89 -2.81 -4.95
CA GLU A 100 -3.04 -2.34 -6.32
C GLU A 100 -4.38 -1.65 -6.56
N LYS A 101 -5.47 -2.13 -5.93
CA LYS A 101 -6.76 -1.44 -5.94
C LYS A 101 -6.68 -0.06 -5.28
N CYS A 102 -6.04 0.05 -4.11
CA CYS A 102 -5.88 1.32 -3.40
C CYS A 102 -5.02 2.30 -4.19
N LYS A 103 -3.88 1.84 -4.70
CA LYS A 103 -2.95 2.61 -5.54
C LYS A 103 -3.62 3.13 -6.80
N ARG A 104 -4.44 2.31 -7.47
CA ARG A 104 -5.25 2.73 -8.62
C ARG A 104 -6.25 3.80 -8.22
N ALA A 105 -7.00 3.60 -7.14
CA ALA A 105 -7.98 4.58 -6.66
C ALA A 105 -7.32 5.93 -6.36
N LEU A 106 -6.19 5.94 -5.64
CA LEU A 106 -5.41 7.15 -5.37
C LEU A 106 -4.99 7.87 -6.64
N ARG A 107 -4.47 7.14 -7.64
CA ARG A 107 -4.07 7.73 -8.93
C ARG A 107 -5.24 8.34 -9.69
N VAL A 108 -6.37 7.64 -9.75
CA VAL A 108 -7.57 8.12 -10.45
C VAL A 108 -8.10 9.38 -9.76
N SER A 109 -8.27 9.35 -8.44
CA SER A 109 -8.77 10.51 -7.69
C SER A 109 -7.81 11.69 -7.76
N LEU A 110 -6.50 11.47 -7.69
CA LEU A 110 -5.51 12.53 -7.82
C LEU A 110 -5.51 13.14 -9.23
N LYS A 111 -5.71 12.34 -10.28
CA LYS A 111 -5.86 12.84 -11.64
C LYS A 111 -7.10 13.74 -11.77
N LEU A 112 -8.24 13.31 -11.23
CA LEU A 112 -9.46 14.13 -11.21
C LEU A 112 -9.23 15.46 -10.50
N VAL A 113 -8.57 15.45 -9.34
CA VAL A 113 -8.21 16.68 -8.62
C VAL A 113 -7.28 17.55 -9.46
N LYS A 114 -6.27 16.98 -10.13
CA LYS A 114 -5.35 17.74 -10.98
C LYS A 114 -6.06 18.39 -12.18
N ASP A 115 -6.94 17.66 -12.85
CA ASP A 115 -7.68 18.14 -14.01
C ASP A 115 -8.60 19.30 -13.59
N ILE A 116 -9.26 19.15 -12.44
CA ILE A 116 -10.12 20.17 -11.87
C ILE A 116 -9.33 21.38 -11.34
N VAL A 117 -8.16 21.20 -10.72
CA VAL A 117 -7.27 22.32 -10.32
C VAL A 117 -6.81 23.13 -11.54
N SER A 118 -6.57 22.45 -12.66
CA SER A 118 -6.23 23.10 -13.93
C SER A 118 -7.40 23.94 -14.45
N GLU A 119 -8.63 23.47 -14.27
CA GLU A 119 -9.86 24.22 -14.54
C GLU A 119 -10.07 25.38 -13.54
N TRP A 120 -9.78 25.19 -12.24
CA TRP A 120 -9.88 26.25 -11.22
C TRP A 120 -8.99 27.44 -11.53
N LYS A 121 -7.76 27.20 -11.99
CA LYS A 121 -6.84 28.27 -12.42
C LYS A 121 -7.35 29.10 -13.59
N ILE A 122 -8.22 28.51 -14.43
CA ILE A 122 -8.84 29.22 -15.54
C ILE A 122 -10.00 30.06 -15.01
N GLN A 123 -10.88 29.47 -14.17
CA GLN A 123 -12.04 30.16 -13.62
C GLN A 123 -11.67 31.34 -12.71
N ASP A 124 -10.63 31.21 -11.88
CA ASP A 124 -10.16 32.26 -10.97
C ASP A 124 -9.53 33.46 -11.72
N ARG A 125 -9.08 33.28 -12.98
CA ARG A 125 -8.63 34.37 -13.86
C ARG A 125 -9.74 35.03 -14.66
N LEU A 126 -10.92 34.40 -14.73
CA LEU A 126 -12.08 34.87 -15.48
C LEU A 126 -13.12 35.58 -14.60
N CYS A 127 -12.93 35.61 -13.28
CA CYS A 127 -13.71 36.38 -12.32
C CYS A 127 -12.91 37.57 -11.78
#